data_AF-A0A5C9E046-F1
#
_entry.id   AF-A0A5C9E046-F1
#
_cell.length_a   1.000
_cell.length_b   1.000
_cell.length_c   1.000
_cell.angle_alpha   90.00
_cell.angle_beta   90.00
_cell.angle_gamma   90.00
#
_symmetry.space_group_name_H-M   'P 1'
#
loop_
_entity.id
_entity.type
_entity.pdbx_description
1 polymer ?
#
loop_
_entity_poly.entity_id
_entity_poly.type
_entity_poly.pdbx_seq_one_letter_code
_entity_poly.pdbx_strand_id
1 'polypeptide(L)' 'MNAQGNNDDLEIERLEIIKRYFSRIYTVLPEEMRTRLLKLDISKDELKSILKRIAFLPKKKQQDFLEELINHYPEKEDK' A
#
# COMPACT_ATOMS: atom_id res chain seq x y z
N MET A 1 -13.95 -37.88 14.82
CA MET A 1 -14.52 -37.25 13.62
C MET A 1 -14.13 -35.78 13.66
N ASN A 2 -13.08 -35.37 12.96
CA ASN A 2 -12.57 -33.99 13.01
C ASN A 2 -13.00 -33.25 11.73
N ALA A 3 -14.13 -32.56 11.81
CA ALA A 3 -14.69 -31.76 10.71
C ALA A 3 -14.14 -30.31 10.70
N GLN A 4 -12.93 -30.09 11.22
CA GLN A 4 -12.36 -28.75 11.36
C GLN A 4 -11.51 -28.34 10.15
N GLY A 5 -10.88 -29.29 9.44
CA GLY A 5 -9.86 -28.98 8.42
C GLY A 5 -10.36 -28.43 7.08
N ASN A 6 -11.64 -28.59 6.73
CA ASN A 6 -12.14 -28.20 5.41
C ASN A 6 -12.63 -26.74 5.33
N ASN A 7 -12.97 -26.11 6.45
CA ASN A 7 -13.49 -24.74 6.45
C ASN A 7 -12.38 -23.70 6.36
N ASP A 8 -11.24 -23.97 7.00
CA ASP A 8 -10.10 -23.06 7.03
C ASP A 8 -9.46 -22.90 5.64
N ASP A 9 -9.36 -24.00 4.88
CA ASP A 9 -8.81 -23.98 3.51
C ASP A 9 -9.69 -23.17 2.54
N LEU A 10 -11.02 -23.29 2.66
CA LEU A 10 -11.99 -22.51 1.87
C LEU A 10 -11.95 -21.01 2.23
N GLU A 11 -11.65 -20.69 3.48
CA GLU A 11 -11.54 -19.30 3.96
C GLU A 11 -10.24 -18.65 3.45
N ILE A 12 -9.13 -19.39 3.44
CA ILE A 12 -7.85 -18.96 2.85
C ILE A 12 -8.00 -18.70 1.34
N GLU A 13 -8.62 -19.62 0.60
CA GLU A 13 -8.85 -19.48 -0.83
C GLU A 13 -9.70 -18.24 -1.14
N ARG A 14 -10.75 -17.99 -0.36
CA ARG A 14 -11.57 -16.80 -0.47
C ARG A 14 -10.77 -15.51 -0.22
N LEU A 15 -9.91 -15.49 0.80
CA LEU A 15 -9.06 -14.34 1.09
C LEU A 15 -8.05 -14.07 -0.02
N GLU A 16 -7.50 -15.11 -0.66
CA GLU A 16 -6.61 -14.94 -1.81
C GLU A 16 -7.32 -14.35 -3.03
N ILE A 17 -8.55 -14.80 -3.31
CA ILE A 17 -9.37 -14.26 -4.40
C ILE A 17 -9.68 -12.78 -4.15
N ILE A 18 -10.06 -12.43 -2.91
CA ILE A 18 -10.30 -11.05 -2.50
C ILE A 18 -9.02 -10.22 -2.69
N LYS A 19 -7.87 -10.67 -2.18
CA LYS A 19 -6.58 -9.98 -2.36
C LYS A 19 -6.25 -9.77 -3.84
N ARG A 20 -6.46 -10.77 -4.68
CA ARG A 20 -6.22 -10.71 -6.13
C ARG A 20 -7.18 -9.77 -6.85
N TYR A 21 -8.43 -9.70 -6.40
CA TYR A 21 -9.42 -8.76 -6.90
C TYR A 21 -9.07 -7.32 -6.53
N PHE A 22 -8.73 -7.09 -5.25
CA PHE A 22 -8.26 -5.79 -4.78
C PHE A 22 -6.96 -5.37 -5.47
N SER A 23 -6.01 -6.28 -5.75
CA SER A 23 -4.79 -5.94 -6.49
C SER A 23 -5.04 -5.59 -7.97
N ARG A 24 -6.14 -6.07 -8.56
CA ARG A 24 -6.54 -5.77 -9.95
C ARG A 24 -7.24 -4.41 -10.05
N ILE A 25 -8.03 -4.03 -9.04
CA ILE A 25 -8.81 -2.79 -9.02
C ILE A 25 -8.01 -1.63 -8.42
N TYR A 26 -7.29 -1.91 -7.34
CA TYR A 26 -6.39 -0.98 -6.68
C TYR A 26 -4.98 -1.35 -7.11
N THR A 27 -4.45 -0.58 -8.05
CA THR A 27 -3.01 -0.61 -8.33
C THR A 27 -2.31 -0.17 -7.04
N VAL A 28 -1.68 -1.14 -6.38
CA VAL A 28 -1.25 -1.09 -4.96
C VAL A 28 -0.41 0.14 -4.61
N LEU A 29 0.31 0.72 -5.57
CA LEU A 29 0.77 2.11 -5.65
C LEU A 29 1.58 2.18 -6.95
N PRO A 30 1.37 3.16 -7.85
CA PRO A 30 2.22 3.31 -9.03
C PRO A 30 3.70 3.41 -8.65
N GLU A 31 4.57 2.77 -9.44
CA GLU A 31 6.02 2.74 -9.17
C GLU A 31 6.61 4.16 -9.01
N GLU A 32 6.18 5.10 -9.85
CA GLU A 32 6.57 6.51 -9.79
C GLU A 32 6.28 7.13 -8.41
N MET A 33 5.10 6.88 -7.85
CA MET A 33 4.73 7.39 -6.52
C MET A 33 5.55 6.74 -5.42
N ARG A 34 5.82 5.44 -5.54
CA ARG A 34 6.66 4.71 -4.59
C ARG A 34 8.08 5.28 -4.59
N THR A 35 8.64 5.54 -5.76
CA THR A 35 9.97 6.14 -5.91
C THR A 35 10.02 7.54 -5.30
N ARG A 36 9.00 8.37 -5.53
CA ARG A 36 8.91 9.70 -4.90
C ARG A 36 8.85 9.63 -3.37
N LEU A 37 8.05 8.72 -2.80
CA LEU A 37 7.98 8.53 -1.35
C LEU A 37 9.31 8.07 -0.73
N LEU A 38 10.09 7.26 -1.44
CA LEU A 38 11.39 6.78 -0.95
C LEU A 38 12.44 7.89 -0.86
N LYS A 39 12.30 8.93 -1.70
CA LYS A 39 13.18 10.10 -1.72
C LYS A 39 12.90 11.09 -0.59
N LEU A 40 11.74 11.02 0.06
CA LEU A 40 11.42 11.90 1.17
C LEU A 40 12.21 11.53 2.42
N ASP A 41 12.60 12.54 3.20
CA ASP A 41 13.27 12.36 4.48
C ASP A 41 12.28 11.94 5.58
N ILE A 42 11.77 10.71 5.44
CA ILE A 42 10.77 10.11 6.33
C ILE A 42 11.38 8.85 6.95
N SER A 43 11.06 8.61 8.22
CA SER A 43 11.45 7.38 8.90
C SER A 43 10.85 6.13 8.23
N LYS A 44 11.54 4.98 8.33
CA LYS A 44 11.05 3.73 7.73
C LYS A 44 9.67 3.31 8.26
N ASP A 45 9.40 3.57 9.54
CA ASP A 45 8.13 3.19 10.17
C ASP A 45 6.97 4.09 9.72
N GLU A 46 7.19 5.40 9.61
CA GLU A 46 6.21 6.33 9.04
C GLU A 46 5.94 6.03 7.57
N LEU A 47 6.99 5.80 6.78
CA LEU A 47 6.85 5.42 5.38
C LEU A 47 5.98 4.16 5.23
N LYS A 48 6.21 3.14 6.06
CA LYS A 48 5.41 1.91 6.06
C LYS A 48 3.94 2.17 6.44
N SER A 49 3.69 3.07 7.38
CA SER A 49 2.34 3.49 7.77
C SER A 49 1.62 4.23 6.63
N ILE A 50 2.32 5.17 5.98
CA ILE A 50 1.83 5.93 4.83
C ILE A 50 1.46 5.00 3.68
N LEU A 51 2.37 4.10 3.29
CA LEU A 51 2.16 3.14 2.21
C LEU A 51 0.90 2.29 2.44
N LYS A 52 0.69 1.80 3.67
CA LYS A 52 -0.52 1.03 4.01
C LYS A 52 -1.81 1.84 3.86
N ARG A 53 -1.78 3.14 4.19
CA ARG A 53 -2.95 4.02 4.13
C ARG A 53 -3.30 4.40 2.69
N ILE A 54 -2.30 4.67 1.86
CA ILE A 54 -2.52 5.14 0.48
C ILE A 54 -2.76 4.01 -0.52
N ALA A 55 -2.31 2.78 -0.23
CA ALA A 55 -2.38 1.65 -1.16
C ALA A 55 -3.81 1.30 -1.63
N PHE A 56 -4.82 1.65 -0.82
CA PHE A 56 -6.23 1.38 -1.10
C PHE A 56 -6.99 2.62 -1.61
N LEU A 57 -6.31 3.74 -1.80
CA LEU A 57 -6.91 4.95 -2.35
C LEU A 57 -6.98 4.87 -3.88
N PRO A 58 -7.99 5.50 -4.50
CA PRO A 58 -7.97 5.74 -5.95
C PRO A 58 -6.74 6.55 -6.35
N LYS A 59 -6.20 6.29 -7.55
CA LYS A 59 -4.97 6.91 -8.06
C LYS A 59 -4.90 8.44 -7.87
N LYS A 60 -5.99 9.16 -8.14
CA LYS A 60 -6.05 10.62 -7.94
C LYS A 60 -5.81 11.02 -6.48
N LYS A 61 -6.45 10.32 -5.54
CA LYS A 61 -6.25 10.57 -4.10
C LYS A 61 -4.84 10.18 -3.63
N GLN A 62 -4.22 9.19 -4.26
CA GLN A 62 -2.80 8.88 -4.01
C GLN A 62 -1.88 10.02 -4.46
N GLN A 63 -2.17 10.66 -5.62
CA GLN A 63 -1.45 11.84 -6.10
C GLN A 63 -1.61 13.03 -5.16
N ASP A 64 -2.85 13.39 -4.83
CA ASP A 64 -3.15 14.53 -3.96
C ASP A 64 -2.44 14.37 -2.60
N PHE A 65 -2.50 13.16 -2.02
CA PHE A 65 -1.81 12.86 -0.76
C PHE A 65 -0.28 12.98 -0.88
N LEU A 66 0.30 12.50 -1.98
CA LEU A 66 1.75 12.58 -2.20
C LEU A 66 2.22 14.02 -2.33
N GLU A 67 1.46 14.87 -3.02
CA GLU A 67 1.76 16.30 -3.16
C GLU A 67 1.72 17.03 -1.82
N GLU A 68 0.70 16.77 -1.00
CA GLU A 68 0.65 17.29 0.37
C GLU A 68 1.86 16.83 1.18
N LEU A 69 2.22 15.55 1.09
CA LEU A 69 3.35 14.99 1.84
C LEU A 69 4.69 15.66 1.46
N ILE A 70 4.92 15.90 0.17
CA ILE A 70 6.16 16.56 -0.31
C ILE A 70 6.27 18.00 0.22
N ASN A 71 5.15 18.70 0.42
CA ASN A 71 5.19 20.04 1.03
C ASN A 71 5.61 20.03 2.51
N HIS A 72 5.52 18.88 3.18
CA HIS A 72 5.83 18.73 4.60
C HIS A 72 7.16 18.04 4.88
N TYR A 73 7.69 17.27 3.93
CA TYR A 73 8.96 16.57 4.07
C TYR A 73 9.92 16.99 2.96
N PRO A 74 11.12 17.52 3.31
CA PRO A 74 12.13 17.77 2.30
C PRO A 74 12.55 16.46 1.62
N GLU A 75 12.99 16.56 0.37
CA GLU A 75 13.70 15.46 -0.26
C GLU A 75 15.03 15.23 0.46
N LYS A 76 15.45 13.97 0.58
CA LYS A 76 16.76 13.63 1.14
C LYS A 76 17.85 14.33 0.34
N GLU A 77 18.71 15.07 1.03
CA GLU A 77 19.94 15.55 0.42
C GLU A 77 20.84 14.34 0.12
N ASP A 78 21.10 14.10 -1.17
CA ASP A 78 22.10 13.13 -1.60
C ASP A 78 23.47 13.61 -1.07
N LYS A 79 23.99 12.95 -0.03
CA LYS A 79 25.36 13.13 0.47
C LYS A 79 26.37 12.34 -0.37
#